data_AF-A0A151ASI4-F1
#
_entry.id   AF-A0A151ASI4-F1
#
_cell.length_a   1.000
_cell.length_b   1.000
_cell.length_c   1.000
_cell.angle_alpha   90.00
_cell.angle_beta   90.00
_cell.angle_gamma   90.00
#
_symmetry.space_group_name_H-M   'P 1'
#
loop_
_entity.id
_entity.type
_entity.pdbx_description
1 polymer ?
#
loop_
_entity_poly.entity_id
_entity_poly.type
_entity_poly.pdbx_seq_one_letter_code
_entity_poly.pdbx_strand_id
1 'polypeptide(L)'
;MKKIRCITILFLVFALFLIGCNNSETEAKKTAENFINDFYNINHTDMSIEDISKCPNDESTQKLKKYITDEHFKYVSTKTTIFAIRLEYPIQQKFDVKLDTLNLTENSKDKDSIVYDYNCDVTVTYSDKKQSNIELKGTIPLVKTDEGWKINDINNVDLSFIENFDILNINKKEEINKPKDNEDIFLMTADGYGAQNEWQFSKDYSVLNYSGDEGIYVFKNNKLIYTIKNDNEKDNSYYFAAISPSGNKIIRQKVDNKKQKWKLDLFNAEDGVKEETYLSQQNDRYYLKKWTKRGMFFEKYDKWGEEMDTHLIKKLFILNEQKKFEEVMDYTNTSWKVRDIIDNLVLVEDYNTKQFYIFNIDTKEIKDTNFSSKPFGIDLAEVKFYNSPNILIYELRQEGSGKIFLFKNKEKIFITKNYFVGITKDGVVYAKYIDDGHKRDIYFKLLN
;
A
#
# COMPACT_ATOMS: atom_id res chain seq x y z
N MET A 1 -37.95 34.48 -63.48
CA MET A 1 -37.50 34.96 -62.14
C MET A 1 -37.63 33.95 -61.00
N LYS A 2 -38.55 32.96 -61.00
CA LYS A 2 -38.66 31.95 -59.91
C LYS A 2 -37.44 31.00 -59.78
N LYS A 3 -36.77 30.64 -60.88
CA LYS A 3 -35.62 29.72 -60.86
C LYS A 3 -34.35 30.29 -60.19
N ILE A 4 -34.18 31.62 -60.22
CA ILE A 4 -33.01 32.28 -59.60
C ILE A 4 -33.13 32.31 -58.07
N ARG A 5 -34.35 32.46 -57.52
CA ARG A 5 -34.58 32.44 -56.06
C ARG A 5 -34.32 31.08 -55.40
N CYS A 6 -34.52 29.96 -56.10
CA CYS A 6 -34.22 28.63 -55.55
C CYS A 6 -32.72 28.36 -55.44
N ILE A 7 -31.91 28.87 -56.39
CA ILE A 7 -30.45 28.66 -56.39
C ILE A 7 -29.81 29.45 -55.23
N THR A 8 -30.28 30.66 -54.94
CA THR A 8 -29.75 31.48 -53.84
C THR A 8 -30.05 30.88 -52.47
N ILE A 9 -31.23 30.26 -52.27
CA ILE A 9 -31.57 29.58 -51.01
C ILE A 9 -30.72 28.31 -50.83
N LEU A 10 -30.49 27.55 -51.91
CA LEU A 10 -29.64 26.36 -51.85
C LEU A 10 -28.19 26.72 -51.50
N PHE A 11 -27.66 27.82 -52.04
CA PHE A 11 -26.32 28.32 -51.70
C PHE A 11 -26.23 28.81 -50.25
N LEU A 12 -27.30 29.42 -49.71
CA LEU A 12 -27.34 29.88 -48.32
C LEU A 12 -27.40 28.71 -47.32
N VAL A 13 -28.16 27.65 -47.66
CA VAL A 13 -28.21 26.42 -46.86
C VAL A 13 -26.86 25.69 -46.92
N PHE A 14 -26.22 25.62 -48.09
CA PHE A 14 -24.90 25.00 -48.24
C PHE A 14 -23.80 25.79 -47.51
N ALA A 15 -23.87 27.13 -47.49
CA ALA A 15 -22.97 27.98 -46.72
C ALA A 15 -23.14 27.80 -45.19
N LEU A 16 -24.36 27.55 -44.71
CA LEU A 16 -24.62 27.22 -43.31
C LEU A 16 -24.07 25.82 -42.92
N PHE A 17 -24.04 24.87 -43.86
CA PHE A 17 -23.41 23.56 -43.64
C PHE A 17 -21.88 23.61 -43.60
N LEU A 18 -21.24 24.57 -44.30
CA LEU A 18 -19.79 24.71 -44.32
C LEU A 18 -19.21 25.39 -43.05
N ILE A 19 -20.01 26.17 -42.32
CA ILE A 19 -19.56 26.84 -41.08
C ILE A 19 -19.63 25.88 -39.86
N GLY A 20 -20.38 24.77 -39.95
CA GLY A 20 -20.60 23.84 -38.84
C GLY A 20 -19.48 22.83 -38.55
N CYS A 21 -18.54 22.60 -39.48
CA CYS A 21 -17.54 21.53 -39.31
C CYS A 21 -16.28 21.93 -38.51
N ASN A 22 -15.93 23.22 -38.39
CA ASN A 22 -14.72 23.64 -37.66
C ASN A 22 -14.96 24.02 -36.19
N ASN A 23 -16.22 24.22 -35.76
CA ASN A 23 -16.52 24.60 -34.37
C ASN A 23 -16.32 23.44 -33.37
N SER A 24 -16.62 22.20 -33.79
CA SER A 24 -16.64 21.05 -32.88
C SER A 24 -15.27 20.74 -32.25
N GLU A 25 -14.18 20.92 -33.00
CA GLU A 25 -12.81 20.68 -32.51
C GLU A 25 -12.37 21.77 -31.53
N THR A 26 -12.71 23.02 -31.86
CA THR A 26 -12.44 24.18 -31.01
C THR A 26 -13.16 24.05 -29.66
N GLU A 27 -14.39 23.51 -29.65
CA GLU A 27 -15.16 23.26 -28.43
C GLU A 27 -14.55 22.15 -27.57
N ALA A 28 -14.16 21.02 -28.17
CA ALA A 28 -13.54 19.92 -27.43
C ALA A 28 -12.22 20.34 -26.78
N LYS A 29 -11.37 21.04 -27.53
CA LYS A 29 -10.10 21.57 -27.01
C LYS A 29 -10.34 22.51 -25.84
N LYS A 30 -11.31 23.43 -25.97
CA LYS A 30 -11.67 24.37 -24.90
C LYS A 30 -12.20 23.67 -23.65
N THR A 31 -12.99 22.60 -23.79
CA THR A 31 -13.41 21.77 -22.64
C THR A 31 -12.21 21.18 -21.92
N ALA A 32 -11.26 20.59 -22.67
CA ALA A 32 -10.05 20.01 -22.10
C ALA A 32 -9.17 21.07 -21.40
N GLU A 33 -8.96 22.22 -22.02
CA GLU A 33 -8.20 23.34 -21.44
C GLU A 33 -8.82 23.83 -20.12
N ASN A 34 -10.13 24.04 -20.10
CA ASN A 34 -10.83 24.49 -18.90
C ASN A 34 -10.80 23.44 -17.78
N PHE A 35 -10.94 22.16 -18.12
CA PHE A 35 -10.82 21.10 -17.13
C PHE A 35 -9.43 21.06 -16.51
N ILE A 36 -8.37 21.04 -17.32
CA ILE A 36 -6.98 20.97 -16.81
C ILE A 36 -6.63 22.21 -16.00
N ASN A 37 -7.09 23.38 -16.43
CA ASN A 37 -6.96 24.61 -15.66
C ASN A 37 -7.65 24.50 -14.29
N ASP A 38 -8.92 24.10 -14.25
CA ASP A 38 -9.65 23.99 -12.98
C ASP A 38 -9.13 22.83 -12.12
N PHE A 39 -8.56 21.79 -12.74
CA PHE A 39 -7.99 20.64 -12.06
C PHE A 39 -6.66 21.00 -11.37
N TYR A 40 -5.70 21.61 -12.07
CA TYR A 40 -4.40 21.91 -11.45
C TYR A 40 -4.31 23.23 -10.70
N ASN A 41 -5.25 24.17 -10.87
CA ASN A 41 -5.28 25.38 -10.04
C ASN A 41 -5.91 25.07 -8.69
N ILE A 42 -5.08 24.97 -7.66
CA ILE A 42 -5.45 24.62 -6.30
C ILE A 42 -4.89 25.68 -5.36
N ASN A 43 -5.76 26.33 -4.60
CA ASN A 43 -5.36 27.22 -3.51
C ASN A 43 -5.70 26.57 -2.18
N HIS A 44 -4.67 26.20 -1.40
CA HIS A 44 -4.88 25.49 -0.14
C HIS A 44 -5.62 26.33 0.90
N THR A 45 -5.55 27.66 0.82
CA THR A 45 -6.21 28.56 1.79
C THR A 45 -7.71 28.66 1.56
N ASP A 46 -8.19 28.33 0.36
CA ASP A 46 -9.61 28.31 0.02
C ASP A 46 -10.29 27.01 0.46
N MET A 47 -9.56 26.10 1.10
CA MET A 47 -10.01 24.75 1.43
C MET A 47 -9.64 24.36 2.86
N SER A 48 -10.50 23.55 3.48
CA SER A 48 -10.32 23.02 4.82
C SER A 48 -10.19 21.49 4.79
N ILE A 49 -9.66 20.91 5.87
CA ILE A 49 -9.64 19.45 6.04
C ILE A 49 -11.07 18.87 6.00
N GLU A 50 -12.06 19.65 6.42
CA GLU A 50 -13.47 19.27 6.36
C GLU A 50 -13.95 19.10 4.90
N ASP A 51 -13.41 19.87 3.96
CA ASP A 51 -13.78 19.77 2.54
C ASP A 51 -13.28 18.46 1.92
N ILE A 52 -12.13 17.94 2.36
CA ILE A 52 -11.66 16.60 1.98
C ILE A 52 -12.67 15.53 2.42
N SER A 53 -13.22 15.65 3.63
CA SER A 53 -14.21 14.70 4.16
C SER A 53 -15.55 14.76 3.41
N LYS A 54 -15.84 15.89 2.76
CA LYS A 54 -17.03 16.11 1.95
C LYS A 54 -16.85 15.69 0.50
N CYS A 55 -15.62 15.38 0.06
CA CYS A 55 -15.35 14.88 -1.29
C CYS A 55 -16.25 13.68 -1.60
N PRO A 56 -16.94 13.66 -2.77
CA PRO A 56 -16.79 14.56 -3.92
C PRO A 56 -17.79 15.72 -3.96
N ASN A 57 -18.53 15.96 -2.87
CA ASN A 57 -19.56 17.00 -2.77
C ASN A 57 -19.01 18.38 -2.39
N ASP A 58 -17.68 18.54 -2.26
CA ASP A 58 -17.06 19.84 -2.04
C ASP A 58 -17.17 20.74 -3.28
N GLU A 59 -17.13 22.05 -3.08
CA GLU A 59 -17.32 23.03 -4.15
C GLU A 59 -16.28 22.89 -5.27
N SER A 60 -15.03 22.55 -4.93
CA SER A 60 -13.95 22.44 -5.90
C SER A 60 -14.15 21.24 -6.82
N THR A 61 -14.58 20.10 -6.29
CA THR A 61 -14.86 18.89 -7.07
C THR A 61 -16.15 19.06 -7.89
N GLN A 62 -17.17 19.71 -7.34
CA GLN A 62 -18.41 19.99 -8.08
C GLN A 62 -18.18 20.92 -9.27
N LYS A 63 -17.22 21.85 -9.21
CA LYS A 63 -16.82 22.67 -10.38
C LYS A 63 -16.31 21.82 -11.55
N LEU A 64 -15.66 20.68 -11.26
CA LEU A 64 -15.15 19.78 -12.30
C LEU A 64 -16.24 18.94 -12.95
N LYS A 65 -17.36 18.69 -12.25
CA LYS A 65 -18.48 17.88 -12.76
C LYS A 65 -18.97 18.33 -14.13
N LYS A 66 -19.01 19.65 -14.39
CA LYS A 66 -19.51 20.19 -15.67
C LYS A 66 -18.68 19.76 -16.88
N TYR A 67 -17.42 19.35 -16.69
CA TYR A 67 -16.54 18.90 -17.76
C TYR A 67 -16.54 17.39 -17.97
N ILE A 68 -17.00 16.61 -16.98
CA ILE A 68 -16.88 15.15 -16.96
C ILE A 68 -18.25 14.54 -17.28
N THR A 69 -18.29 13.37 -17.91
CA THR A 69 -19.55 12.63 -18.06
C THR A 69 -20.12 12.24 -16.69
N ASP A 70 -21.44 12.23 -16.53
CA ASP A 70 -22.07 11.87 -15.25
C ASP A 70 -21.71 10.45 -14.80
N GLU A 71 -21.61 9.52 -15.75
CA GLU A 71 -21.18 8.14 -15.50
C GLU A 71 -19.77 8.10 -14.92
N HIS A 72 -18.82 8.78 -15.57
CA HIS A 72 -17.44 8.77 -15.11
C HIS A 72 -17.27 9.54 -13.82
N PHE A 73 -17.92 10.70 -13.65
CA PHE A 73 -17.91 11.44 -12.40
C PHE A 73 -18.40 10.58 -11.24
N LYS A 74 -19.48 9.82 -11.42
CA LYS A 74 -19.97 8.86 -10.41
C LYS A 74 -18.97 7.74 -10.13
N TYR A 75 -18.32 7.22 -11.17
CA TYR A 75 -17.28 6.20 -11.01
C TYR A 75 -16.12 6.74 -10.16
N VAL A 76 -15.53 7.87 -10.52
CA VAL A 76 -14.38 8.43 -9.78
C VAL A 76 -14.77 8.88 -8.38
N SER A 77 -15.98 9.40 -8.21
CA SER A 77 -16.55 9.79 -6.91
C SER A 77 -16.69 8.64 -5.91
N THR A 78 -16.85 7.41 -6.39
CA THR A 78 -17.16 6.24 -5.54
C THR A 78 -16.04 5.22 -5.47
N LYS A 79 -15.19 5.16 -6.49
CA LYS A 79 -14.18 4.11 -6.65
C LYS A 79 -12.76 4.61 -6.75
N THR A 80 -12.52 5.87 -7.11
CA THR A 80 -11.16 6.39 -7.24
C THR A 80 -10.89 7.44 -6.18
N THR A 81 -9.63 7.51 -5.75
CA THR A 81 -9.18 8.50 -4.76
C THR A 81 -8.67 9.78 -5.42
N ILE A 82 -8.83 9.95 -6.74
CA ILE A 82 -8.19 11.04 -7.50
C ILE A 82 -8.59 12.42 -6.96
N PHE A 83 -9.88 12.68 -6.74
CA PHE A 83 -10.32 13.96 -6.20
C PHE A 83 -9.86 14.19 -4.76
N ALA A 84 -9.93 13.16 -3.92
CA ALA A 84 -9.45 13.25 -2.54
C ALA A 84 -7.95 13.53 -2.49
N ILE A 85 -7.14 12.80 -3.27
CA ILE A 85 -5.68 12.95 -3.35
C ILE A 85 -5.30 14.35 -3.87
N ARG A 86 -5.98 14.82 -4.92
CA ARG A 86 -5.79 16.16 -5.49
C ARG A 86 -5.91 17.25 -4.42
N LEU A 87 -6.84 17.12 -3.47
CA LEU A 87 -7.11 18.14 -2.44
C LEU A 87 -6.30 17.92 -1.16
N GLU A 88 -6.16 16.66 -0.74
CA GLU A 88 -5.57 16.27 0.53
C GLU A 88 -4.13 16.77 0.68
N TYR A 89 -3.31 16.60 -0.34
CA TYR A 89 -1.89 16.96 -0.30
C TYR A 89 -1.64 18.47 -0.19
N PRO A 90 -2.19 19.32 -1.09
CA PRO A 90 -2.08 20.78 -0.97
C PRO A 90 -2.50 21.30 0.41
N ILE A 91 -3.59 20.77 0.98
CA ILE A 91 -4.11 21.19 2.30
C ILE A 91 -3.17 20.76 3.43
N GLN A 92 -2.79 19.48 3.49
CA GLN A 92 -1.94 18.95 4.55
C GLN A 92 -0.56 19.62 4.57
N GLN A 93 -0.04 19.92 3.39
CA GLN A 93 1.32 20.43 3.21
C GLN A 93 1.39 21.94 3.02
N LYS A 94 0.23 22.61 3.01
CA LYS A 94 0.10 24.06 2.87
C LYS A 94 0.84 24.59 1.64
N PHE A 95 0.47 24.09 0.47
CA PHE A 95 0.97 24.59 -0.81
C PHE A 95 -0.15 24.83 -1.80
N ASP A 96 0.08 25.80 -2.68
CA ASP A 96 -0.77 26.08 -3.83
C ASP A 96 -0.20 25.41 -5.06
N VAL A 97 -1.06 25.04 -6.01
CA VAL A 97 -0.68 24.58 -7.34
C VAL A 97 -1.31 25.55 -8.34
N LYS A 98 -0.50 26.01 -9.29
CA LYS A 98 -0.94 26.91 -10.34
C LYS A 98 -0.50 26.37 -11.68
N LEU A 99 -1.42 26.29 -12.63
CA LEU A 99 -1.10 25.99 -14.03
C LEU A 99 -0.44 27.21 -14.69
N ASP A 100 0.74 27.04 -15.27
CA ASP A 100 1.45 28.12 -15.97
C ASP A 100 1.35 28.00 -17.48
N THR A 101 1.62 26.80 -18.02
CA THR A 101 1.55 26.52 -19.45
C THR A 101 0.69 25.28 -19.68
N LEU A 102 0.03 25.23 -20.83
CA LEU A 102 -0.71 24.03 -21.26
C LEU A 102 -0.61 23.92 -22.78
N ASN A 103 -0.07 22.80 -23.23
CA ASN A 103 -0.08 22.40 -24.63
C ASN A 103 -0.93 21.14 -24.79
N LEU A 104 -1.93 21.22 -25.67
CA LEU A 104 -2.75 20.07 -26.07
C LEU A 104 -2.42 19.68 -27.51
N THR A 105 -2.14 18.40 -27.72
CA THR A 105 -1.92 17.80 -29.03
C THR A 105 -3.01 16.78 -29.28
N GLU A 106 -3.72 16.86 -30.40
CA GLU A 106 -4.69 15.83 -30.79
C GLU A 106 -3.94 14.51 -31.05
N ASN A 107 -4.29 13.47 -30.31
CA ASN A 107 -3.71 12.13 -30.44
C ASN A 107 -4.56 11.27 -31.39
N SER A 108 -5.88 11.24 -31.16
CA SER A 108 -6.83 10.50 -31.99
C SER A 108 -8.19 11.18 -32.04
N LYS A 109 -8.91 11.02 -33.15
CA LYS A 109 -10.24 11.62 -33.36
C LYS A 109 -11.16 10.72 -34.17
N ASP A 110 -12.33 10.46 -33.61
CA ASP A 110 -13.47 9.89 -34.31
C ASP A 110 -14.64 10.90 -34.35
N LYS A 111 -15.77 10.48 -34.91
CA LYS A 111 -16.96 11.33 -35.02
C LYS A 111 -17.48 11.82 -33.65
N ASP A 112 -17.45 10.93 -32.66
CA ASP A 112 -18.07 11.12 -31.35
C ASP A 112 -17.06 11.04 -30.19
N SER A 113 -15.76 10.94 -30.49
CA SER A 113 -14.68 10.92 -29.50
C SER A 113 -13.44 11.66 -30.01
N ILE A 114 -12.68 12.23 -29.08
CA ILE A 114 -11.38 12.85 -29.36
C ILE A 114 -10.48 12.67 -28.14
N VAL A 115 -9.20 12.41 -28.36
CA VAL A 115 -8.21 12.24 -27.30
C VAL A 115 -7.13 13.29 -27.49
N TYR A 116 -6.86 14.07 -26.44
CA TYR A 116 -5.72 14.97 -26.39
C TYR A 116 -4.64 14.40 -25.50
N ASP A 117 -3.40 14.43 -25.99
CA ASP A 117 -2.23 14.40 -25.13
C ASP A 117 -2.03 15.82 -24.60
N TYR A 118 -1.76 15.95 -23.30
CA TYR A 118 -1.41 17.22 -22.70
C TYR A 118 0.00 17.18 -22.13
N ASN A 119 0.67 18.32 -22.27
CA ASN A 119 1.89 18.65 -21.54
C ASN A 119 1.66 20.01 -20.88
N CYS A 120 1.81 20.09 -19.56
CA CYS A 120 1.68 21.34 -18.82
C CYS A 120 2.77 21.53 -17.79
N ASP A 121 3.13 22.79 -17.57
CA ASP A 121 3.94 23.19 -16.42
C ASP A 121 3.02 23.69 -15.31
N VAL A 122 3.24 23.20 -14.09
CA VAL A 122 2.61 23.75 -12.89
C VAL A 122 3.66 24.32 -11.94
N THR A 123 3.37 25.48 -11.37
CA THR A 123 4.11 26.04 -10.23
C THR A 123 3.45 25.59 -8.93
N VAL A 124 4.21 24.89 -8.10
CA VAL A 124 3.85 24.61 -6.71
C VAL A 124 4.43 25.71 -5.82
N THR A 125 3.59 26.44 -5.09
CA THR A 125 4.02 27.49 -4.14
C THR A 125 3.77 27.06 -2.71
N TYR A 126 4.82 26.89 -1.93
CA TYR A 126 4.74 26.48 -0.53
C TYR A 126 4.41 27.65 0.40
N SER A 127 3.95 27.32 1.62
CA SER A 127 3.73 28.31 2.70
C SER A 127 4.97 29.15 3.04
N ASP A 128 6.19 28.66 2.80
CA ASP A 128 7.44 29.41 2.96
C ASP A 128 7.81 30.26 1.71
N LYS A 129 6.87 30.38 0.75
CA LYS A 129 6.99 31.07 -0.53
C LYS A 129 8.01 30.46 -1.51
N LYS A 130 8.57 29.29 -1.21
CA LYS A 130 9.38 28.57 -2.20
C LYS A 130 8.48 28.09 -3.34
N GLN A 131 9.08 28.03 -4.53
CA GLN A 131 8.40 27.60 -5.73
C GLN A 131 9.12 26.41 -6.35
N SER A 132 8.37 25.55 -7.01
CA SER A 132 8.89 24.43 -7.80
C SER A 132 8.05 24.25 -9.05
N ASN A 133 8.71 24.14 -10.18
CA ASN A 133 8.06 23.97 -11.48
C ASN A 133 8.10 22.49 -11.84
N ILE A 134 6.96 21.95 -12.24
CA ILE A 134 6.78 20.53 -12.47
C ILE A 134 6.10 20.37 -13.83
N GLU A 135 6.77 19.64 -14.72
CA GLU A 135 6.20 19.25 -16.02
C GLU A 135 5.31 18.02 -15.79
N LEU A 136 4.05 18.10 -16.19
CA LEU A 136 3.04 17.05 -16.08
C LEU A 136 2.60 16.61 -17.48
N LYS A 137 2.43 15.30 -17.68
CA LYS A 137 2.05 14.73 -18.97
C LYS A 137 0.95 13.70 -18.80
N GLY A 138 -0.07 13.74 -19.66
CA GLY A 138 -1.09 12.71 -19.66
C GLY A 138 -2.01 12.77 -20.86
N THR A 139 -3.11 12.04 -20.78
CA THR A 139 -4.11 11.98 -21.85
C THR A 139 -5.50 12.29 -21.32
N ILE A 140 -6.33 12.93 -22.16
CA ILE A 140 -7.70 13.30 -21.82
C ILE A 140 -8.61 12.87 -22.96
N PRO A 141 -9.32 11.74 -22.81
CA PRO A 141 -10.35 11.34 -23.75
C PRO A 141 -11.64 12.12 -23.50
N LEU A 142 -12.19 12.71 -24.55
CA LEU A 142 -13.49 13.37 -24.57
C LEU A 142 -14.45 12.60 -25.49
N VAL A 143 -15.72 12.61 -25.12
CA VAL A 143 -16.83 12.10 -25.92
C VAL A 143 -17.86 13.20 -26.13
N LYS A 144 -18.52 13.16 -27.29
CA LYS A 144 -19.60 14.08 -27.61
C LYS A 144 -20.90 13.60 -26.95
N THR A 145 -21.53 14.47 -26.19
CA THR A 145 -22.82 14.24 -25.52
C THR A 145 -23.86 15.24 -26.00
N ASP A 146 -25.11 15.07 -25.59
CA ASP A 146 -26.18 16.05 -25.86
C ASP A 146 -25.89 17.43 -25.24
N GLU A 147 -25.05 17.47 -24.19
CA GLU A 147 -24.59 18.70 -23.53
C GLU A 147 -23.29 19.27 -24.13
N GLY A 148 -22.77 18.67 -25.20
CA GLY A 148 -21.48 19.00 -25.80
C GLY A 148 -20.37 18.03 -25.43
N TRP A 149 -19.12 18.44 -25.60
CA TRP A 149 -17.95 17.60 -25.30
C TRP A 149 -17.75 17.46 -23.80
N LYS A 150 -17.55 16.22 -23.33
CA LYS A 150 -17.29 15.88 -21.93
C LYS A 150 -16.15 14.88 -21.85
N ILE A 151 -15.38 14.94 -20.77
CA ILE A 151 -14.29 14.02 -20.48
C ILE A 151 -14.86 12.69 -20.01
N ASN A 152 -14.46 11.61 -20.68
CA ASN A 152 -14.94 10.26 -20.39
C ASN A 152 -14.03 9.51 -19.40
N ASP A 153 -12.76 9.92 -19.29
CA ASP A 153 -11.80 9.33 -18.37
C ASP A 153 -10.83 10.39 -17.83
N ILE A 154 -10.57 10.34 -16.53
CA ILE A 154 -9.61 11.21 -15.82
C ILE A 154 -8.56 10.39 -15.07
N ASN A 155 -8.53 9.06 -15.24
CA ASN A 155 -7.55 8.21 -14.58
C ASN A 155 -6.13 8.40 -15.13
N ASN A 156 -6.01 9.02 -16.32
CA ASN A 156 -4.73 9.34 -16.96
C ASN A 156 -4.24 10.77 -16.66
N VAL A 157 -4.84 11.43 -15.66
CA VAL A 157 -4.37 12.73 -15.19
C VAL A 157 -3.16 12.52 -14.26
N ASP A 158 -2.09 13.27 -14.50
CA ASP A 158 -0.80 13.12 -13.86
C ASP A 158 -0.80 13.87 -12.52
N LEU A 159 -0.50 13.14 -11.45
CA LEU A 159 -0.45 13.68 -10.10
C LEU A 159 1.00 13.77 -9.57
N SER A 160 2.01 13.74 -10.44
CA SER A 160 3.43 13.78 -10.05
C SER A 160 3.87 15.07 -9.34
N PHE A 161 3.05 16.14 -9.36
CA PHE A 161 3.24 17.28 -8.46
C PHE A 161 3.15 16.90 -6.97
N ILE A 162 2.44 15.81 -6.67
CA ILE A 162 2.38 15.20 -5.33
C ILE A 162 3.66 14.41 -5.03
N GLU A 163 4.22 13.73 -6.02
CA GLU A 163 5.42 12.89 -5.86
C GLU A 163 6.69 13.74 -5.69
N ASN A 164 6.79 14.85 -6.40
CA ASN A 164 7.93 15.79 -6.30
C ASN A 164 8.00 16.52 -4.95
N PHE A 165 6.88 16.66 -4.24
CA PHE A 165 6.88 17.19 -2.88
C PHE A 165 7.68 16.30 -1.92
N ASP A 166 7.51 14.97 -2.04
CA ASP A 166 8.25 14.02 -1.23
C ASP A 166 9.76 14.15 -1.50
N ILE A 167 10.17 14.32 -2.76
CA ILE A 167 11.59 14.48 -3.16
C ILE A 167 12.17 15.80 -2.63
N LEU A 168 11.44 16.92 -2.73
CA LEU A 168 11.91 18.23 -2.27
C LEU A 168 11.99 18.33 -0.74
N ASN A 169 11.11 17.64 0.00
CA ASN A 169 11.21 17.53 1.45
C ASN A 169 12.26 16.52 1.92
N ILE A 170 12.54 15.47 1.13
CA ILE A 170 13.70 14.60 1.35
C ILE A 170 14.98 15.42 1.19
N ASN A 171 15.12 16.22 0.13
CA ASN A 171 16.30 17.06 -0.10
C ASN A 171 16.43 18.20 0.93
N LYS A 172 15.32 18.80 1.39
CA LYS A 172 15.34 19.76 2.52
C LYS A 172 15.71 19.11 3.86
N LYS A 173 15.39 17.82 4.03
CA LYS A 173 15.88 17.02 5.15
C LYS A 173 17.27 16.43 4.91
N GLU A 174 17.86 16.52 3.72
CA GLU A 174 19.25 16.11 3.50
C GLU A 174 20.28 17.23 3.79
N GLU A 175 19.81 18.45 4.11
CA GLU A 175 20.57 19.38 4.97
C GLU A 175 20.29 19.19 6.47
N ILE A 176 19.40 18.26 6.87
CA ILE A 176 19.51 17.64 8.19
C ILE A 176 20.61 16.59 8.04
N ASN A 177 21.84 17.00 8.35
CA ASN A 177 22.97 16.14 8.66
C ASN A 177 23.02 14.86 7.80
N LYS A 178 24.03 14.72 6.92
CA LYS A 178 24.73 13.42 6.88
C LYS A 178 24.82 12.97 8.33
N PRO A 179 24.17 11.86 8.76
CA PRO A 179 24.15 11.51 10.16
C PRO A 179 25.61 11.54 10.59
N LYS A 180 25.92 12.41 11.55
CA LYS A 180 27.26 12.54 12.10
C LYS A 180 27.61 11.19 12.71
N ASP A 181 28.20 10.31 11.91
CA ASP A 181 28.85 9.05 12.25
C ASP A 181 28.15 8.13 13.28
N ASN A 182 26.83 8.23 13.53
CA ASN A 182 26.18 7.52 14.65
C ASN A 182 24.70 7.11 14.48
N GLU A 183 24.06 7.30 13.32
CA GLU A 183 22.73 6.68 13.09
C GLU A 183 22.91 5.46 12.17
N ASP A 184 22.68 4.27 12.76
CA ASP A 184 22.89 2.95 12.17
C ASP A 184 21.92 2.67 11.00
N ILE A 185 22.18 3.27 9.84
CA ILE A 185 21.50 2.96 8.58
C ILE A 185 22.17 1.71 7.98
N PHE A 186 21.44 0.60 7.93
CA PHE A 186 21.88 -0.63 7.25
C PHE A 186 21.30 -0.66 5.83
N LEU A 187 22.16 -0.46 4.81
CA LEU A 187 21.77 -0.74 3.43
C LEU A 187 21.69 -2.26 3.23
N MET A 188 20.50 -2.76 2.91
CA MET A 188 20.27 -4.13 2.46
C MET A 188 19.66 -4.07 1.06
N THR A 189 20.49 -4.24 0.03
CA THR A 189 20.05 -4.28 -1.38
C THR A 189 19.22 -5.53 -1.62
N ALA A 190 17.89 -5.43 -1.60
CA ALA A 190 17.02 -6.60 -1.58
C ALA A 190 16.15 -6.75 -2.86
N ASP A 191 16.39 -7.84 -3.60
CA ASP A 191 15.45 -8.44 -4.57
C ASP A 191 14.69 -9.58 -3.88
N GLY A 192 13.59 -9.27 -3.16
CA GLY A 192 12.83 -10.34 -2.49
C GLY A 192 11.63 -9.88 -1.69
N TYR A 193 10.52 -10.59 -1.88
CA TYR A 193 9.26 -10.45 -1.18
C TYR A 193 9.14 -11.60 -0.16
N GLY A 194 9.12 -11.29 1.14
CA GLY A 194 8.80 -12.30 2.17
C GLY A 194 9.53 -12.16 3.50
N ALA A 195 9.72 -10.92 3.98
CA ALA A 195 10.18 -10.69 5.34
C ALA A 195 9.12 -11.20 6.34
N GLN A 196 9.41 -12.27 7.08
CA GLN A 196 8.56 -12.72 8.17
C GLN A 196 9.05 -12.13 9.48
N ASN A 197 8.19 -11.29 10.05
CA ASN A 197 8.61 -10.27 10.99
C ASN A 197 8.09 -10.59 12.39
N GLU A 198 8.99 -11.11 13.22
CA GLU A 198 8.80 -11.43 14.64
C GLU A 198 9.59 -10.43 15.48
N TRP A 199 9.05 -9.21 15.58
CA TRP A 199 9.70 -8.08 16.27
C TRP A 199 9.01 -7.74 17.61
N GLN A 200 7.81 -8.27 17.81
CA GLN A 200 6.95 -7.93 18.94
C GLN A 200 7.37 -8.72 20.18
N PHE A 201 7.43 -8.04 21.34
CA PHE A 201 7.65 -8.55 22.70
C PHE A 201 9.08 -8.83 23.16
N SER A 202 10.07 -8.82 22.28
CA SER A 202 11.44 -8.94 22.72
C SER A 202 11.94 -7.60 23.28
N LYS A 203 12.40 -7.60 24.54
CA LYS A 203 12.89 -6.39 25.21
C LYS A 203 14.02 -5.74 24.44
N ASP A 204 15.01 -6.52 24.01
CA ASP A 204 16.22 -5.96 23.42
C ASP A 204 16.45 -6.46 21.99
N TYR A 205 15.89 -7.60 21.60
CA TYR A 205 16.21 -8.24 20.32
C TYR A 205 15.10 -8.11 19.26
N SER A 206 15.42 -8.29 17.99
CA SER A 206 14.43 -8.43 16.92
C SER A 206 14.97 -9.35 15.83
N VAL A 207 14.09 -10.08 15.15
CA VAL A 207 14.47 -11.02 14.10
C VAL A 207 13.74 -10.68 12.80
N LEU A 208 14.53 -10.47 11.75
CA LEU A 208 14.06 -10.33 10.38
C LEU A 208 14.44 -11.60 9.62
N ASN A 209 13.44 -12.39 9.25
CA ASN A 209 13.64 -13.57 8.41
C ASN A 209 13.41 -13.19 6.94
N TYR A 210 14.48 -13.14 6.15
CA TYR A 210 14.40 -12.81 4.73
C TYR A 210 14.37 -14.09 3.90
N SER A 211 13.35 -14.20 3.04
CA SER A 211 13.12 -15.37 2.18
C SER A 211 14.02 -15.42 0.94
N GLY A 212 14.65 -14.31 0.56
CA GLY A 212 15.75 -14.32 -0.42
C GLY A 212 17.02 -14.92 0.22
N ASP A 213 18.00 -15.29 -0.60
CA ASP A 213 19.20 -16.10 -0.27
C ASP A 213 20.06 -15.66 0.95
N GLU A 214 19.66 -14.62 1.69
CA GLU A 214 20.49 -13.86 2.62
C GLU A 214 20.30 -14.19 4.11
N GLY A 215 19.30 -14.99 4.48
CA GLY A 215 19.21 -15.57 5.84
C GLY A 215 18.39 -14.77 6.85
N ILE A 216 18.73 -14.94 8.13
CA ILE A 216 18.07 -14.31 9.28
C ILE A 216 18.98 -13.23 9.85
N TYR A 217 18.42 -12.05 10.09
CA TYR A 217 19.10 -10.92 10.68
C TYR A 217 18.61 -10.73 12.10
N VAL A 218 19.55 -10.69 13.04
CA VAL A 218 19.25 -10.54 14.46
C VAL A 218 19.76 -9.19 14.92
N PHE A 219 18.84 -8.41 15.48
CA PHE A 219 19.11 -7.09 16.00
C PHE A 219 19.06 -7.12 17.52
N LYS A 220 19.87 -6.28 18.17
CA LYS A 220 19.79 -5.95 19.60
C LYS A 220 19.83 -4.44 19.78
N ASN A 221 18.86 -3.85 20.47
CA ASN A 221 18.69 -2.41 20.62
C ASN A 221 18.76 -1.67 19.26
N ASN A 222 18.06 -2.22 18.27
CA ASN A 222 18.02 -1.74 16.88
C ASN A 222 19.37 -1.83 16.12
N LYS A 223 20.40 -2.47 16.68
CA LYS A 223 21.68 -2.71 16.01
C LYS A 223 21.76 -4.14 15.52
N LEU A 224 22.12 -4.37 14.26
CA LEU A 224 22.40 -5.71 13.76
C LEU A 224 23.59 -6.29 14.53
N ILE A 225 23.40 -7.44 15.18
CA ILE A 225 24.46 -8.12 15.91
C ILE A 225 25.07 -9.27 15.11
N TYR A 226 24.27 -10.00 14.34
CA TYR A 226 24.75 -11.02 13.41
C TYR A 226 23.68 -11.42 12.38
N THR A 227 24.11 -12.13 11.34
CA THR A 227 23.25 -12.77 10.34
C THR A 227 23.49 -14.27 10.34
N ILE A 228 22.41 -15.06 10.36
CA ILE A 228 22.46 -16.52 10.17
C ILE A 228 22.06 -16.82 8.72
N LYS A 229 23.02 -17.21 7.89
CA LYS A 229 22.73 -17.59 6.50
C LYS A 229 21.70 -18.74 6.45
N ASN A 230 20.82 -18.70 5.46
CA ASN A 230 19.98 -19.84 5.14
C ASN A 230 20.85 -20.95 4.52
N ASP A 231 20.56 -22.17 4.91
CA ASP A 231 21.15 -23.35 4.28
C ASP A 231 20.32 -23.59 3.01
N ASN A 232 20.77 -23.05 1.87
CA ASN A 232 19.97 -22.94 0.64
C ASN A 232 19.92 -24.25 -0.17
N GLU A 233 20.04 -25.40 0.48
CA GLU A 233 19.64 -26.65 -0.14
C GLU A 233 18.13 -26.58 -0.41
N LYS A 234 17.74 -26.55 -1.70
CA LYS A 234 16.37 -26.36 -2.20
C LYS A 234 15.30 -27.20 -1.47
N ASP A 235 15.68 -28.36 -0.95
CA ASP A 235 14.78 -29.29 -0.27
C ASP A 235 15.03 -29.41 1.24
N ASN A 236 15.94 -28.65 1.82
CA ASN A 236 16.42 -28.79 3.21
C ASN A 236 16.80 -27.43 3.82
N SER A 237 15.89 -26.47 3.71
CA SER A 237 16.13 -25.07 4.08
C SER A 237 15.40 -24.67 5.36
N TYR A 238 15.87 -23.57 5.95
CA TYR A 238 15.16 -22.87 7.00
C TYR A 238 14.17 -21.92 6.35
N TYR A 239 12.90 -22.04 6.73
CA TYR A 239 11.83 -21.23 6.16
C TYR A 239 11.34 -20.15 7.11
N PHE A 240 11.35 -20.44 8.41
CA PHE A 240 10.73 -19.58 9.42
C PHE A 240 11.65 -19.35 10.60
N ALA A 241 11.54 -18.17 11.18
CA ALA A 241 12.18 -17.82 12.43
C ALA A 241 11.19 -17.05 13.31
N ALA A 242 11.20 -17.35 14.60
CA ALA A 242 10.47 -16.59 15.60
C ALA A 242 11.37 -16.31 16.80
N ILE A 243 11.15 -15.16 17.43
CA ILE A 243 11.86 -14.81 18.67
C ILE A 243 10.99 -15.17 19.87
N SER A 244 11.62 -15.71 20.91
CA SER A 244 10.96 -15.96 22.19
C SER A 244 10.40 -14.67 22.80
N PRO A 245 9.33 -14.75 23.61
CA PRO A 245 8.78 -13.59 24.31
C PRO A 245 9.77 -12.90 25.26
N SER A 246 10.77 -13.62 25.75
CA SER A 246 11.86 -13.06 26.55
C SER A 246 12.93 -12.36 25.71
N GLY A 247 12.96 -12.60 24.40
CA GLY A 247 13.93 -12.03 23.46
C GLY A 247 15.29 -12.75 23.42
N ASN A 248 15.59 -13.63 24.37
CA ASN A 248 16.91 -14.25 24.51
C ASN A 248 17.11 -15.53 23.68
N LYS A 249 16.06 -16.04 23.04
CA LYS A 249 16.09 -17.23 22.18
C LYS A 249 15.40 -16.98 20.85
N ILE A 250 15.88 -17.64 19.81
CA ILE A 250 15.30 -17.68 18.48
C ILE A 250 15.01 -19.14 18.14
N ILE A 251 13.80 -19.42 17.64
CA ILE A 251 13.49 -20.73 17.08
C ILE A 251 13.51 -20.61 15.56
N ARG A 252 14.09 -21.60 14.88
CA ARG A 252 14.02 -21.70 13.42
C ARG A 252 13.36 -23.01 13.00
N GLN A 253 12.48 -22.93 12.02
CA GLN A 253 11.88 -24.11 11.40
C GLN A 253 12.67 -24.52 10.15
N LYS A 254 13.29 -25.70 10.20
CA LYS A 254 13.95 -26.34 9.05
C LYS A 254 13.05 -27.43 8.48
N VAL A 255 12.82 -27.40 7.18
CA VAL A 255 11.96 -28.35 6.47
C VAL A 255 12.80 -29.12 5.46
N ASP A 256 12.72 -30.44 5.52
CA ASP A 256 13.28 -31.40 4.57
C ASP A 256 12.12 -31.98 3.74
N ASN A 257 11.86 -31.37 2.58
CA ASN A 257 10.74 -31.76 1.70
C ASN A 257 10.93 -33.17 1.13
N LYS A 258 12.18 -33.55 0.81
CA LYS A 258 12.51 -34.89 0.29
C LYS A 258 12.23 -35.99 1.31
N LYS A 259 12.59 -35.76 2.57
CA LYS A 259 12.38 -36.73 3.65
C LYS A 259 11.04 -36.57 4.36
N GLN A 260 10.18 -35.64 3.91
CA GLN A 260 8.93 -35.28 4.57
C GLN A 260 9.12 -35.12 6.08
N LYS A 261 10.15 -34.38 6.45
CA LYS A 261 10.59 -34.17 7.82
C LYS A 261 10.74 -32.68 8.08
N TRP A 262 10.43 -32.25 9.29
CA TRP A 262 10.80 -30.91 9.71
C TRP A 262 11.29 -30.92 11.16
N LYS A 263 11.95 -29.84 11.56
CA LYS A 263 12.45 -29.65 12.91
C LYS A 263 12.44 -28.19 13.32
N LEU A 264 12.40 -27.99 14.63
CA LEU A 264 12.61 -26.71 15.29
C LEU A 264 13.99 -26.75 15.93
N ASP A 265 14.86 -25.87 15.49
CA ASP A 265 16.18 -25.68 16.08
C ASP A 265 16.15 -24.40 16.92
N LEU A 266 16.64 -24.50 18.16
CA LEU A 266 16.71 -23.39 19.11
C LEU A 266 18.10 -22.77 19.07
N PHE A 267 18.15 -21.44 19.00
CA PHE A 267 19.36 -20.64 18.93
C PHE A 267 19.36 -19.61 20.05
N ASN A 268 20.55 -19.34 20.58
CA ASN A 268 20.77 -18.20 21.44
C ASN A 268 20.66 -16.90 20.63
N ALA A 269 19.93 -15.90 21.13
CA ALA A 269 19.72 -14.65 20.41
C ALA A 269 20.92 -13.69 20.47
N GLU A 270 21.89 -13.89 21.38
CA GLU A 270 23.06 -13.02 21.53
C GLU A 270 24.17 -13.37 20.54
N ASP A 271 24.43 -14.66 20.31
CA ASP A 271 25.56 -15.13 19.52
C ASP A 271 25.17 -15.99 18.30
N GLY A 272 23.87 -16.31 18.16
CA GLY A 272 23.37 -17.12 17.04
C GLY A 272 23.79 -18.59 17.10
N VAL A 273 24.37 -19.06 18.21
CA VAL A 273 24.77 -20.46 18.37
C VAL A 273 23.53 -21.32 18.55
N LYS A 274 23.46 -22.41 17.77
CA LYS A 274 22.43 -23.43 17.94
C LYS A 274 22.66 -24.14 19.27
N GLU A 275 21.65 -24.12 20.13
CA GLU A 275 21.70 -24.78 21.44
C GLU A 275 21.18 -26.22 21.35
N GLU A 276 20.01 -26.41 20.74
CA GLU A 276 19.42 -27.74 20.62
C GLU A 276 18.49 -27.89 19.40
N THR A 277 18.11 -29.13 19.11
CA THR A 277 16.96 -29.43 18.25
C THR A 277 15.75 -29.60 19.17
N TYR A 278 14.92 -28.57 19.28
CA TYR A 278 13.79 -28.53 20.21
C TYR A 278 12.73 -29.59 19.89
N LEU A 279 12.39 -29.75 18.60
CA LEU A 279 11.40 -30.70 18.11
C LEU A 279 11.82 -31.24 16.75
N SER A 280 11.51 -32.51 16.48
CA SER A 280 11.58 -33.06 15.12
C SER A 280 10.37 -33.95 14.86
N GLN A 281 9.79 -33.81 13.66
CA GLN A 281 8.56 -34.48 13.25
C GLN A 281 8.69 -34.99 11.81
N GLN A 282 7.97 -36.07 11.50
CA GLN A 282 7.88 -36.68 10.17
C GLN A 282 6.43 -36.81 9.75
N ASN A 283 6.20 -36.85 8.44
CA ASN A 283 4.91 -37.09 7.76
C ASN A 283 3.87 -35.97 7.92
N ASP A 284 3.82 -35.30 9.06
CA ASP A 284 3.00 -34.10 9.26
C ASP A 284 3.82 -32.84 9.02
N ARG A 285 3.27 -31.89 8.26
CA ARG A 285 3.89 -30.58 8.02
C ARG A 285 3.11 -29.50 8.77
N TYR A 286 3.80 -28.82 9.67
CA TYR A 286 3.29 -27.64 10.36
C TYR A 286 4.02 -26.40 9.88
N TYR A 287 3.37 -25.26 9.99
CA TYR A 287 3.90 -23.94 9.66
C TYR A 287 3.98 -23.13 10.95
N LEU A 288 5.18 -22.71 11.36
CA LEU A 288 5.34 -21.86 12.54
C LEU A 288 4.77 -20.46 12.25
N LYS A 289 3.72 -20.07 12.99
CA LYS A 289 3.08 -18.74 12.86
C LYS A 289 3.63 -17.71 13.82
N LYS A 290 3.75 -18.09 15.09
CA LYS A 290 4.09 -17.15 16.17
C LYS A 290 4.70 -17.85 17.37
N TRP A 291 5.63 -17.21 18.07
CA TRP A 291 6.03 -17.61 19.42
C TRP A 291 5.55 -16.58 20.47
N THR A 292 4.62 -16.97 21.33
CA THR A 292 4.08 -16.14 22.41
C THR A 292 4.42 -16.71 23.79
N LYS A 293 4.04 -16.00 24.87
CA LYS A 293 4.21 -16.48 26.26
C LYS A 293 3.47 -17.80 26.52
N ARG A 294 2.42 -18.09 25.76
CA ARG A 294 1.63 -19.32 25.90
C ARG A 294 2.29 -20.52 25.22
N GLY A 295 3.15 -20.28 24.23
CA GLY A 295 3.76 -21.31 23.41
C GLY A 295 3.93 -20.89 21.96
N MET A 296 4.34 -21.85 21.13
CA MET A 296 4.51 -21.67 19.70
C MET A 296 3.23 -22.08 18.96
N PHE A 297 2.71 -21.22 18.10
CA PHE A 297 1.51 -21.45 17.31
C PHE A 297 1.83 -21.93 15.91
N PHE A 298 1.01 -22.87 15.42
CA PHE A 298 1.20 -23.50 14.12
C PHE A 298 -0.11 -23.63 13.34
N GLU A 299 -0.05 -23.45 12.03
CA GLU A 299 -1.05 -23.97 11.09
C GLU A 299 -0.53 -25.29 10.50
N LYS A 300 -1.42 -26.24 10.17
CA LYS A 300 -1.04 -27.56 9.60
C LYS A 300 -1.31 -27.57 8.10
N TYR A 301 -0.40 -28.13 7.30
CA TYR A 301 -0.65 -28.40 5.89
C TYR A 301 -1.30 -29.77 5.70
N ASP A 302 -2.17 -29.88 4.70
CA ASP A 302 -2.78 -31.16 4.29
C ASP A 302 -1.83 -32.03 3.43
N LYS A 303 -0.79 -31.44 2.82
CA LYS A 303 0.22 -32.14 2.01
C LYS A 303 1.61 -31.49 2.05
N TRP A 304 2.61 -32.26 1.63
CA TRP A 304 4.00 -31.82 1.45
C TRP A 304 4.24 -31.22 0.06
N GLY A 305 5.26 -30.36 -0.06
CA GLY A 305 5.81 -29.93 -1.35
C GLY A 305 5.12 -28.74 -2.03
N GLU A 306 4.02 -28.22 -1.49
CA GLU A 306 3.38 -27.01 -2.00
C GLU A 306 3.39 -25.90 -0.93
N GLU A 307 3.97 -24.75 -1.26
CA GLU A 307 4.09 -23.56 -0.40
C GLU A 307 2.99 -22.54 -0.73
N MET A 308 1.76 -23.01 -0.91
CA MET A 308 0.61 -22.13 -1.13
C MET A 308 -0.35 -22.22 0.04
N ASP A 309 -0.85 -21.07 0.49
CA ASP A 309 -1.85 -20.93 1.56
C ASP A 309 -3.12 -21.77 1.32
N THR A 310 -3.36 -22.21 0.08
CA THR A 310 -4.49 -23.06 -0.34
C THR A 310 -4.48 -24.46 0.29
N HIS A 311 -3.38 -24.88 0.90
CA HIS A 311 -3.18 -26.21 1.48
C HIS A 311 -3.12 -26.22 3.00
N LEU A 312 -3.45 -25.09 3.63
CA LEU A 312 -3.57 -25.01 5.07
C LEU A 312 -4.89 -25.63 5.51
N ILE A 313 -4.79 -26.63 6.38
CA ILE A 313 -5.92 -27.06 7.20
C ILE A 313 -6.30 -25.87 8.07
N LYS A 314 -7.57 -25.46 8.00
CA LYS A 314 -8.14 -24.32 8.72
C LYS A 314 -8.31 -24.60 10.22
N LYS A 315 -7.21 -24.94 10.87
CA LYS A 315 -7.06 -25.24 12.29
C LYS A 315 -5.76 -24.63 12.79
N LEU A 316 -5.81 -24.03 13.98
CA LEU A 316 -4.66 -23.49 14.68
C LEU A 316 -4.28 -24.42 15.82
N PHE A 317 -2.99 -24.72 15.93
CA PHE A 317 -2.42 -25.57 16.97
C PHE A 317 -1.45 -24.77 17.83
N ILE A 318 -1.33 -25.15 19.10
CA ILE A 318 -0.26 -24.69 19.98
C ILE A 318 0.65 -25.86 20.33
N LEU A 319 1.97 -25.66 20.27
CA LEU A 319 2.95 -26.58 20.82
C LEU A 319 3.18 -26.19 22.28
N ASN A 320 2.68 -27.02 23.19
CA ASN A 320 2.80 -26.81 24.63
C ASN A 320 4.21 -27.14 25.16
N GLU A 321 4.45 -26.90 26.44
CA GLU A 321 5.73 -27.16 27.12
C GLU A 321 6.12 -28.65 27.10
N GLN A 322 5.13 -29.55 27.04
CA GLN A 322 5.34 -31.00 26.91
C GLN A 322 5.61 -31.43 25.45
N LYS A 323 5.82 -30.47 24.54
CA LYS A 323 6.09 -30.68 23.11
C LYS A 323 4.97 -31.47 22.41
N LYS A 324 3.72 -31.29 22.83
CA LYS A 324 2.53 -31.82 22.18
C LYS A 324 1.75 -30.71 21.48
N PHE A 325 1.21 -31.04 20.32
CA PHE A 325 0.29 -30.16 19.61
C PHE A 325 -1.11 -30.29 20.19
N GLU A 326 -1.70 -29.16 20.53
CA GLU A 326 -3.09 -29.05 20.95
C GLU A 326 -3.83 -28.13 19.99
N GLU A 327 -5.00 -28.56 19.52
CA GLU A 327 -5.86 -27.70 18.71
C GLU A 327 -6.46 -26.60 19.59
N VAL A 328 -6.28 -25.34 19.19
CA VAL A 328 -6.78 -24.18 19.93
C VAL A 328 -7.93 -23.47 19.21
N MET A 329 -8.06 -23.68 17.90
CA MET A 329 -9.10 -23.06 17.07
C MET A 329 -9.36 -23.93 15.83
N ASP A 330 -10.63 -24.21 15.55
CA ASP A 330 -11.10 -24.80 14.29
C ASP A 330 -11.96 -23.77 13.55
N TYR A 331 -11.53 -23.41 12.35
CA TYR A 331 -12.20 -22.43 11.49
C TYR A 331 -12.50 -23.00 10.11
N THR A 332 -12.61 -24.33 10.01
CA THR A 332 -12.87 -25.08 8.76
C THR A 332 -14.12 -24.59 8.03
N ASN A 333 -15.17 -24.26 8.77
CA ASN A 333 -16.46 -23.82 8.21
C ASN A 333 -16.54 -22.30 7.98
N THR A 334 -15.41 -21.60 7.98
CA THR A 334 -15.35 -20.14 7.78
C THR A 334 -14.49 -19.80 6.56
N SER A 335 -14.59 -18.56 6.10
CA SER A 335 -13.68 -17.92 5.14
C SER A 335 -12.48 -17.25 5.80
N TRP A 336 -12.18 -17.60 7.05
CA TRP A 336 -11.13 -16.93 7.82
C TRP A 336 -9.72 -17.37 7.45
N LYS A 337 -8.80 -16.42 7.56
CA LYS A 337 -7.35 -16.59 7.49
C LYS A 337 -6.71 -15.99 8.74
N VAL A 338 -5.79 -16.71 9.38
CA VAL A 338 -5.04 -16.21 10.54
C VAL A 338 -3.99 -15.21 10.06
N ARG A 339 -4.10 -13.97 10.54
CA ARG A 339 -3.22 -12.85 10.18
C ARG A 339 -2.12 -12.62 11.21
N ASP A 340 -2.46 -12.63 12.50
CA ASP A 340 -1.49 -12.42 13.58
C ASP A 340 -1.98 -13.01 14.91
N ILE A 341 -1.07 -13.15 15.87
CA ILE A 341 -1.36 -13.72 17.19
C ILE A 341 -0.61 -12.92 18.27
N ILE A 342 -1.35 -12.48 19.29
CA ILE A 342 -0.82 -11.83 20.50
C ILE A 342 -1.37 -12.54 21.73
N ASP A 343 -0.49 -13.14 22.53
CA ASP A 343 -0.85 -13.93 23.72
C ASP A 343 -1.93 -15.00 23.44
N ASN A 344 -3.18 -14.76 23.84
CA ASN A 344 -4.33 -15.65 23.64
C ASN A 344 -5.34 -15.14 22.58
N LEU A 345 -4.99 -14.07 21.87
CA LEU A 345 -5.84 -13.41 20.89
C LEU A 345 -5.31 -13.67 19.47
N VAL A 346 -6.20 -14.12 18.60
CA VAL A 346 -5.92 -14.42 17.21
C VAL A 346 -6.63 -13.39 16.34
N LEU A 347 -5.86 -12.63 15.55
CA LEU A 347 -6.39 -11.77 14.51
C LEU A 347 -6.70 -12.62 13.28
N VAL A 348 -7.95 -12.61 12.85
CA VAL A 348 -8.39 -13.28 11.63
C VAL A 348 -8.99 -12.30 10.64
N GLU A 349 -8.78 -12.54 9.36
CA GLU A 349 -9.46 -11.85 8.27
C GLU A 349 -10.46 -12.81 7.62
N ASP A 350 -11.69 -12.35 7.44
CA ASP A 350 -12.65 -12.99 6.55
C ASP A 350 -12.36 -12.59 5.10
N TYR A 351 -11.92 -13.53 4.27
CA TYR A 351 -11.52 -13.25 2.89
C TYR A 351 -12.69 -12.80 2.00
N ASN A 352 -13.93 -13.18 2.33
CA ASN A 352 -15.12 -12.83 1.53
C ASN A 352 -15.55 -11.39 1.80
N THR A 353 -15.57 -10.99 3.07
CA THR A 353 -16.04 -9.67 3.50
C THR A 353 -14.91 -8.66 3.67
N LYS A 354 -13.67 -9.14 3.71
CA LYS A 354 -12.46 -8.37 4.03
C LYS A 354 -12.52 -7.72 5.42
N GLN A 355 -13.31 -8.29 6.33
CA GLN A 355 -13.50 -7.84 7.71
C GLN A 355 -12.51 -8.54 8.65
N PHE A 356 -12.04 -7.82 9.67
CA PHE A 356 -11.11 -8.34 10.66
C PHE A 356 -11.81 -8.61 12.00
N TYR A 357 -11.52 -9.77 12.60
CA TYR A 357 -12.04 -10.19 13.88
C TYR A 357 -10.91 -10.60 14.82
N ILE A 358 -11.16 -10.48 16.12
CA ILE A 358 -10.29 -11.01 17.18
C ILE A 358 -10.99 -12.21 17.80
N PHE A 359 -10.37 -13.38 17.72
CA PHE A 359 -10.81 -14.59 18.40
C PHE A 359 -10.00 -14.78 19.69
N ASN A 360 -10.69 -14.97 20.82
CA ASN A 360 -10.07 -15.27 22.10
C ASN A 360 -10.01 -16.78 22.31
N ILE A 361 -8.81 -17.33 22.44
CA ILE A 361 -8.59 -18.79 22.56
C ILE A 361 -9.22 -19.35 23.83
N ASP A 362 -9.23 -18.59 24.93
CA ASP A 362 -9.70 -19.06 26.23
C ASP A 362 -11.21 -19.00 26.37
N THR A 363 -11.80 -17.87 25.96
CA THR A 363 -13.26 -17.68 26.06
C THR A 363 -14.02 -18.20 24.85
N LYS A 364 -13.31 -18.49 23.75
CA LYS A 364 -13.89 -18.81 22.42
C LYS A 364 -14.78 -17.70 21.85
N GLU A 365 -14.70 -16.50 22.42
CA GLU A 365 -15.45 -15.34 21.95
C GLU A 365 -14.79 -14.72 20.72
N ILE A 366 -15.64 -14.11 19.88
CA ILE A 366 -15.23 -13.41 18.66
C ILE A 366 -15.65 -11.94 18.81
N LYS A 367 -14.71 -11.03 18.61
CA LYS A 367 -14.93 -9.59 18.64
C LYS A 367 -14.66 -8.98 17.27
N ASP A 368 -15.62 -8.21 16.76
CA ASP A 368 -15.41 -7.39 15.57
C ASP A 368 -14.47 -6.21 15.88
N THR A 369 -13.46 -6.04 15.03
CA THR A 369 -12.51 -4.91 15.12
C THR A 369 -13.11 -3.61 14.58
N ASN A 370 -14.19 -3.68 13.79
CA ASN A 370 -14.72 -2.63 12.92
C ASN A 370 -13.71 -2.17 11.84
N PHE A 371 -12.65 -2.95 11.59
CA PHE A 371 -11.68 -2.71 10.54
C PHE A 371 -11.99 -3.60 9.34
N SER A 372 -12.09 -3.01 8.15
CA SER A 372 -12.26 -3.72 6.89
C SER A 372 -11.24 -3.23 5.87
N SER A 373 -10.69 -4.15 5.08
CA SER A 373 -9.87 -3.79 3.92
C SER A 373 -10.68 -3.56 2.65
N LYS A 374 -11.99 -3.85 2.66
CA LYS A 374 -12.90 -3.65 1.52
C LYS A 374 -12.86 -2.24 0.90
N PRO A 375 -12.82 -1.15 1.68
CA PRO A 375 -12.78 0.21 1.12
C PRO A 375 -11.55 0.51 0.26
N PHE A 376 -10.47 -0.28 0.41
CA PHE A 376 -9.25 -0.04 -0.35
C PHE A 376 -9.28 -0.66 -1.76
N GLY A 377 -10.20 -1.59 -2.04
CA GLY A 377 -10.26 -2.29 -3.32
C GLY A 377 -9.00 -3.14 -3.65
N ILE A 378 -8.06 -3.23 -2.71
CA ILE A 378 -6.78 -3.93 -2.82
C ILE A 378 -6.58 -4.82 -1.59
N ASP A 379 -5.86 -5.92 -1.76
CA ASP A 379 -5.45 -6.77 -0.65
C ASP A 379 -4.41 -6.05 0.22
N LEU A 380 -4.61 -6.08 1.54
CA LEU A 380 -3.60 -5.60 2.48
C LEU A 380 -2.42 -6.56 2.46
N ALA A 381 -1.21 -6.01 2.32
CA ALA A 381 -0.02 -6.82 2.34
C ALA A 381 0.23 -7.41 3.73
N GLU A 382 0.04 -6.59 4.76
CA GLU A 382 0.29 -6.94 6.16
C GLU A 382 -0.78 -6.31 7.05
N VAL A 383 -1.26 -7.07 8.04
CA VAL A 383 -2.12 -6.59 9.13
C VAL A 383 -1.75 -7.33 10.41
N LYS A 384 -1.38 -6.60 11.45
CA LYS A 384 -0.85 -7.15 12.71
C LYS A 384 -1.34 -6.38 13.92
N PHE A 385 -1.22 -6.97 15.10
CA PHE A 385 -1.37 -6.25 16.35
C PHE A 385 -0.16 -5.32 16.58
N TYR A 386 -0.41 -4.09 17.02
CA TYR A 386 0.65 -3.13 17.38
C TYR A 386 0.74 -2.97 18.90
N ASN A 387 1.60 -3.77 19.53
CA ASN A 387 1.87 -3.81 20.98
C ASN A 387 0.64 -3.93 21.91
N SER A 388 -0.57 -4.06 21.35
CA SER A 388 -1.85 -4.06 22.04
C SER A 388 -2.90 -4.70 21.13
N PRO A 389 -3.87 -5.45 21.70
CA PRO A 389 -4.96 -6.02 20.91
C PRO A 389 -5.96 -5.00 20.37
N ASN A 390 -5.91 -3.75 20.87
CA ASN A 390 -6.82 -2.68 20.43
C ASN A 390 -6.21 -1.78 19.35
N ILE A 391 -4.99 -2.06 18.91
CA ILE A 391 -4.30 -1.28 17.89
C ILE A 391 -3.86 -2.25 16.81
N LEU A 392 -4.32 -2.04 15.59
CA LEU A 392 -3.84 -2.76 14.42
C LEU A 392 -2.86 -1.88 13.66
N ILE A 393 -1.83 -2.47 13.10
CA ILE A 393 -0.98 -1.85 12.08
C ILE A 393 -1.20 -2.58 10.77
N TYR A 394 -1.25 -1.84 9.67
CA TYR A 394 -1.42 -2.43 8.36
C TYR A 394 -0.69 -1.69 7.25
N GLU A 395 -0.38 -2.43 6.19
CA GLU A 395 0.30 -1.95 4.98
C GLU A 395 -0.65 -1.98 3.78
N LEU A 396 -0.86 -0.83 3.15
CA LEU A 396 -1.44 -0.71 1.81
C LEU A 396 -0.32 -0.69 0.77
N ARG A 397 -0.35 -1.64 -0.18
CA ARG A 397 0.55 -1.63 -1.34
C ARG A 397 -0.19 -1.13 -2.58
N GLN A 398 0.29 -0.05 -3.18
CA GLN A 398 -0.21 0.51 -4.43
C GLN A 398 1.00 0.76 -5.33
N GLU A 399 1.01 0.14 -6.52
CA GLU A 399 1.94 0.35 -7.65
C GLU A 399 3.23 1.12 -7.29
N GLY A 400 4.23 0.41 -6.74
CA GLY A 400 5.54 0.99 -6.44
C GLY A 400 5.68 1.69 -5.08
N SER A 401 4.63 1.74 -4.25
CA SER A 401 4.70 2.31 -2.90
C SER A 401 3.97 1.47 -1.84
N GLY A 402 4.57 1.41 -0.64
CA GLY A 402 3.92 0.95 0.59
C GLY A 402 3.43 2.14 1.41
N LYS A 403 2.27 2.03 2.05
CA LYS A 403 1.76 3.01 3.03
C LYS A 403 1.37 2.28 4.30
N ILE A 404 1.93 2.70 5.43
CA ILE A 404 1.69 2.11 6.74
C ILE A 404 0.70 2.97 7.51
N PHE A 405 -0.26 2.32 8.16
CA PHE A 405 -1.27 2.95 8.99
C PHE A 405 -1.44 2.23 10.32
N LEU A 406 -1.80 2.98 11.36
CA LEU A 406 -2.39 2.44 12.57
C LEU A 406 -3.91 2.56 12.51
N PHE A 407 -4.60 1.57 13.06
CA PHE A 407 -6.03 1.61 13.31
C PHE A 407 -6.28 1.45 14.80
N LYS A 408 -6.92 2.45 15.41
CA LYS A 408 -7.23 2.50 16.84
C LYS A 408 -8.55 3.23 17.03
N ASN A 409 -9.46 2.71 17.86
CA ASN A 409 -10.73 3.35 18.19
C ASN A 409 -11.58 3.76 16.95
N LYS A 410 -11.58 2.93 15.90
CA LYS A 410 -12.24 3.22 14.60
C LYS A 410 -11.63 4.36 13.79
N GLU A 411 -10.49 4.88 14.23
CA GLU A 411 -9.74 5.91 13.52
C GLU A 411 -8.51 5.30 12.85
N LYS A 412 -8.20 5.82 11.67
CA LYS A 412 -7.03 5.48 10.87
C LYS A 412 -6.01 6.59 11.00
N ILE A 413 -4.78 6.24 11.34
CA ILE A 413 -3.66 7.17 11.51
C ILE A 413 -2.60 6.81 10.49
N PHE A 414 -2.25 7.74 9.60
CA PHE A 414 -1.14 7.56 8.66
C PHE A 414 0.20 7.64 9.38
N ILE A 415 1.08 6.69 9.09
CA ILE A 415 2.39 6.55 9.74
C ILE A 415 3.50 6.95 8.79
N THR A 416 3.58 6.30 7.62
CA THR A 416 4.63 6.59 6.64
C THR A 416 4.32 5.99 5.26
N LYS A 417 4.88 6.57 4.20
CA LYS A 417 4.89 6.05 2.81
C LYS A 417 6.12 5.16 2.60
N ASN A 418 6.15 4.02 3.29
CA ASN A 418 7.21 3.02 3.19
C ASN A 418 6.61 1.62 3.29
N TYR A 419 7.40 0.60 2.95
CA TYR A 419 7.01 -0.80 3.09
C TYR A 419 7.13 -1.23 4.54
N PHE A 420 6.14 -1.95 5.04
CA PHE A 420 6.18 -2.46 6.42
C PHE A 420 7.23 -3.57 6.54
N VAL A 421 8.11 -3.44 7.53
CA VAL A 421 9.16 -4.43 7.84
C VAL A 421 8.99 -5.00 9.25
N GLY A 422 8.38 -4.31 10.20
CA GLY A 422 8.25 -4.90 11.55
C GLY A 422 7.75 -3.96 12.62
N ILE A 423 7.67 -4.46 13.85
CA ILE A 423 7.17 -3.74 15.03
C ILE A 423 8.09 -4.02 16.21
N THR A 424 8.89 -3.06 16.65
CA THR A 424 9.65 -3.18 17.90
C THR A 424 8.76 -2.85 19.10
N LYS A 425 9.28 -3.05 20.31
CA LYS A 425 8.66 -2.52 21.54
C LYS A 425 8.46 -0.98 21.50
N ASP A 426 9.31 -0.29 20.76
CA ASP A 426 9.44 1.17 20.77
C ASP A 426 8.85 1.81 19.49
N GLY A 427 8.48 1.05 18.46
CA GLY A 427 8.01 1.64 17.21
C GLY A 427 7.78 0.66 16.06
N VAL A 428 7.65 1.22 14.86
CA VAL A 428 7.51 0.50 13.59
C VAL A 428 8.82 0.52 12.83
N VAL A 429 9.16 -0.57 12.13
CA VAL A 429 10.29 -0.61 11.18
C VAL A 429 9.76 -0.71 9.76
N TYR A 430 10.40 0.00 8.84
CA TYR A 430 9.95 0.11 7.46
C TYR A 430 11.12 0.09 6.46
N ALA A 431 10.84 -0.18 5.19
CA ALA A 431 11.81 -0.10 4.11
C ALA A 431 11.39 0.97 3.11
N LYS A 432 12.35 1.76 2.62
CA LYS A 432 12.10 2.78 1.60
C LYS A 432 12.59 2.24 0.25
N TYR A 433 11.74 2.34 -0.75
CA TYR A 433 12.18 2.09 -2.12
C TYR A 433 12.95 3.32 -2.61
N ILE A 434 14.16 3.11 -3.11
CA ILE A 434 14.84 4.11 -3.92
C ILE A 434 14.65 3.65 -5.36
N ASP A 435 14.11 4.54 -6.19
CA ASP A 435 13.69 4.21 -7.55
C ASP A 435 14.88 4.31 -8.53
N ASP A 436 15.98 3.65 -8.20
CA ASP A 436 17.21 3.57 -9.01
C ASP A 436 17.35 2.23 -9.74
N GLY A 437 16.23 1.52 -9.92
CA GLY A 437 16.13 0.33 -10.77
C GLY A 437 16.84 -0.88 -10.19
N HIS A 438 16.25 -1.50 -9.15
CA HIS A 438 16.63 -2.77 -8.50
C HIS A 438 17.34 -2.67 -7.13
N LYS A 439 17.36 -1.51 -6.47
CA LYS A 439 17.87 -1.42 -5.08
C LYS A 439 16.79 -0.99 -4.10
N ARG A 440 16.60 -1.79 -3.07
CA ARG A 440 15.82 -1.42 -1.88
C ARG A 440 16.79 -1.04 -0.80
N ASP A 441 16.53 0.05 -0.08
CA ASP A 441 17.24 0.39 1.13
C ASP A 441 16.29 0.22 2.32
N ILE A 442 16.71 -0.59 3.29
CA ILE A 442 15.92 -0.84 4.50
C ILE A 442 16.31 0.21 5.55
N TYR A 443 15.36 1.04 5.97
CA TYR A 443 15.62 2.12 6.93
C TYR A 443 15.02 1.78 8.29
N PHE A 444 15.86 1.61 9.29
CA PHE A 444 15.42 1.42 10.66
C PHE A 444 15.12 2.78 11.27
N LYS A 445 13.86 3.22 11.18
CA LYS A 445 13.42 4.41 11.89
C LYS A 445 12.26 4.08 12.81
N LEU A 446 12.50 4.22 14.10
CA LEU A 446 11.44 4.17 15.09
C LEU A 446 10.52 5.38 14.91
N LEU A 447 9.26 5.06 14.65
CA LEU A 447 8.16 6.01 14.75
C LEU A 447 7.54 5.78 16.13
N ASN A 448 7.88 6.68 17.07
CA ASN A 448 7.35 6.69 18.43
C ASN A 448 5.92 7.25 18.48
#